data_AF-A0A847PAL0-F1
#
_entry.id   AF-A0A847PAL0-F1
#
_cell.length_a   1.000
_cell.length_b   1.000
_cell.length_c   1.000
_cell.angle_alpha   90.00
_cell.angle_beta   90.00
_cell.angle_gamma   90.00
#
_symmetry.space_group_name_H-M   'P 1'
#
loop_
_entity.id
_entity.type
_entity.pdbx_description
1 polymer ?
#
loop_
_entity_poly.entity_id
_entity_poly.type
_entity_poly.pdbx_seq_one_letter_code
_entity_poly.pdbx_strand_id
1 'polypeptide(L)'
;MRVLLKLRLRRAGVLSLALSLFLCLVPAEASTVIEDISIHVALLDDGSAEIVQVWDANVSGKGSEFYIPQQNLGDMELYDFSVEEDGRSYVDEGWRWRTDRPREEKTGRF
;
A
#
# COMPACT_ATOMS: atom_id res chain seq x y z
N MET A 1 34.13 45.00 14.25
CA MET A 1 32.70 44.69 13.96
C MET A 1 32.48 43.88 12.66
N ARG A 2 33.05 44.25 11.51
CA ARG A 2 32.84 43.55 10.21
C ARG A 2 33.32 42.09 10.13
N VAL A 3 34.40 41.72 10.82
CA VAL A 3 34.96 40.34 10.79
C VAL A 3 34.06 39.33 11.52
N LEU A 4 33.50 39.74 12.67
CA LEU A 4 32.54 38.93 13.43
C LEU A 4 31.25 38.66 12.65
N LEU A 5 30.76 39.65 11.89
CA LEU A 5 29.58 39.49 11.04
C LEU A 5 29.81 38.49 9.89
N LYS A 6 30.99 38.55 9.25
CA LYS A 6 31.40 37.60 8.20
C LYS A 6 31.56 36.17 8.74
N LEU A 7 32.10 36.01 9.95
CA LEU A 7 32.17 34.70 10.62
C LEU A 7 30.78 34.15 10.94
N ARG A 8 29.85 35.00 11.40
CA ARG A 8 28.46 34.60 11.69
C ARG A 8 27.71 34.18 10.42
N LEU A 9 27.85 34.92 9.31
CA LEU A 9 27.25 34.52 8.02
C LEU A 9 27.82 33.21 7.47
N ARG A 10 29.14 32.99 7.58
CA ARG A 10 29.77 31.73 7.14
C ARG A 10 29.30 30.54 7.97
N ARG A 11 29.19 30.70 9.29
CA ARG A 11 28.68 29.65 10.20
C ARG A 11 27.21 29.33 9.91
N ALA A 12 26.39 30.35 9.67
CA ALA A 12 24.99 30.17 9.28
C ALA A 12 24.88 29.42 7.94
N GLY A 13 25.69 29.76 6.94
CA GLY A 13 25.71 29.06 5.65
C GLY A 13 26.14 27.58 5.76
N VAL A 14 27.13 27.28 6.59
CA VAL A 14 27.54 25.89 6.87
C VAL A 14 26.43 25.13 7.59
N LEU A 15 25.75 25.76 8.56
CA LEU A 15 24.61 25.14 9.26
C LEU A 15 23.45 24.87 8.30
N SER A 16 23.11 25.83 7.44
CA SER A 16 22.06 25.68 6.43
C SER A 16 22.39 24.56 5.45
N LEU A 17 23.64 24.48 4.97
CA LEU A 17 24.06 23.40 4.06
C LEU A 17 24.03 22.03 4.74
N ALA A 18 24.50 21.95 5.99
CA ALA A 18 24.46 20.71 6.77
C ALA A 18 23.02 20.26 7.04
N LEU A 19 22.11 21.20 7.33
CA LEU A 19 20.68 20.91 7.52
C LEU A 19 20.01 20.46 6.21
N SER A 20 20.29 21.11 5.08
CA SER A 20 19.77 20.70 3.77
C SER A 20 20.26 19.29 3.39
N LEU A 21 21.55 19.00 3.60
CA LEU A 21 22.10 17.67 3.38
C LEU A 21 21.44 16.65 4.31
N PHE A 22 21.26 16.97 5.59
CA PHE A 22 20.58 16.10 6.56
C PHE A 22 19.12 15.81 6.19
N LEU A 23 18.39 16.79 5.64
CA LEU A 23 17.02 16.61 5.17
C LEU A 23 16.94 15.74 3.90
N CYS A 24 17.98 15.71 3.06
CA CYS A 24 18.08 14.79 1.93
C CYS A 24 18.37 13.34 2.34
N LEU A 25 18.76 13.08 3.59
CA LEU A 25 18.97 11.73 4.11
C LEU A 25 17.68 11.05 4.61
N VAL A 26 16.54 11.73 4.59
CA VAL A 26 15.26 11.11 4.97
C VAL A 26 14.87 10.11 3.88
N PRO A 27 14.76 8.80 4.19
CA PRO A 27 14.29 7.83 3.22
C PRO A 27 12.88 8.20 2.78
N ALA A 28 12.65 8.21 1.47
CA ALA A 28 11.30 8.30 0.92
C ALA A 28 10.57 6.99 1.29
N GLU A 29 9.68 7.08 2.28
CA GLU A 29 8.87 5.94 2.74
C GLU A 29 8.02 5.36 1.62
N ALA A 30 7.94 4.03 1.64
CA ALA A 30 7.63 3.10 0.55
C ALA A 30 6.31 3.39 -0.18
N SER A 31 6.38 3.35 -1.51
CA SER A 31 5.21 3.16 -2.39
C SER A 31 4.63 1.77 -2.13
N THR A 32 3.32 1.58 -2.35
CA THR A 32 2.77 0.25 -2.54
C THR A 32 3.49 -0.41 -3.71
N VAL A 33 3.93 -1.65 -3.53
CA VAL A 33 4.59 -2.46 -4.55
C VAL A 33 3.78 -3.74 -4.73
N ILE A 34 3.51 -4.10 -5.97
CA ILE A 34 2.98 -5.41 -6.32
C ILE A 34 4.19 -6.26 -6.73
N GLU A 35 4.49 -7.29 -5.96
CA GLU A 35 5.64 -8.17 -6.17
C GLU A 35 5.30 -9.23 -7.24
N ASP A 36 4.10 -9.81 -7.17
CA ASP A 36 3.62 -10.81 -8.14
C ASP A 36 2.10 -10.71 -8.34
N ILE A 37 1.67 -11.06 -9.55
CA ILE A 37 0.27 -11.37 -9.85
C ILE A 37 0.24 -12.69 -10.59
N SER A 38 -0.20 -13.74 -9.89
CA SER A 38 -0.38 -15.07 -10.45
C SER A 38 -1.81 -15.25 -10.91
N ILE A 39 -1.99 -15.59 -12.19
CA ILE A 39 -3.31 -15.81 -12.81
C ILE A 39 -3.38 -17.25 -13.33
N HIS A 40 -4.33 -18.00 -12.81
CA HIS A 40 -4.63 -19.37 -13.26
C HIS A 40 -5.99 -19.37 -13.96
N VAL A 41 -6.05 -20.02 -15.12
CA VAL A 41 -7.28 -20.15 -15.90
C VAL A 41 -7.52 -21.61 -16.21
N ALA A 42 -8.67 -22.13 -15.79
CA ALA A 42 -9.14 -23.46 -16.12
C ALA A 42 -10.32 -23.34 -17.08
N LEU A 43 -10.21 -23.97 -18.26
CA LEU A 43 -11.33 -24.11 -19.18
C LEU A 43 -12.16 -25.34 -18.78
N LEU A 44 -13.47 -25.16 -18.70
CA LEU A 44 -14.40 -26.23 -18.33
C LEU A 44 -15.02 -26.86 -19.59
N ASP A 45 -15.54 -28.08 -19.45
CA ASP A 45 -16.11 -28.85 -20.56
C ASP A 45 -17.33 -28.18 -21.21
N ASP A 46 -18.05 -27.34 -20.46
CA ASP A 46 -19.19 -26.56 -20.94
C ASP A 46 -18.79 -25.29 -21.71
N GLY A 47 -17.49 -25.04 -21.85
CA GLY A 47 -16.92 -23.89 -22.53
C GLY A 47 -16.80 -22.63 -21.66
N SER A 48 -17.20 -22.69 -20.39
CA SER A 48 -16.92 -21.63 -19.43
C SER A 48 -15.47 -21.69 -18.91
N ALA A 49 -15.06 -20.69 -18.12
CA ALA A 49 -13.73 -20.62 -17.55
C ALA A 49 -13.75 -20.21 -16.08
N GLU A 50 -12.94 -20.87 -15.26
CA GLU A 50 -12.65 -20.47 -13.88
C GLU A 50 -11.31 -19.72 -13.86
N ILE A 51 -11.29 -18.54 -13.24
CA ILE A 51 -10.11 -17.67 -13.18
C ILE A 51 -9.78 -17.41 -11.71
N VAL A 52 -8.58 -17.78 -11.30
CA VAL A 52 -8.06 -17.50 -9.95
C VAL A 52 -6.89 -16.52 -10.06
N GLN A 53 -6.99 -15.39 -9.36
CA GLN A 53 -5.93 -14.39 -9.27
C GLN A 53 -5.40 -14.34 -7.83
N VAL A 54 -4.08 -14.40 -7.68
CA VAL A 54 -3.39 -14.19 -6.39
C VAL A 54 -2.44 -13.01 -6.56
N TRP A 55 -2.59 -12.00 -5.71
CA TRP A 55 -1.79 -10.78 -5.73
C TRP A 55 -0.89 -10.77 -4.50
N ASP A 56 0.42 -10.80 -4.71
CA ASP A 56 1.42 -10.60 -3.66
C ASP A 56 1.88 -9.14 -3.70
N ALA A 57 1.65 -8.41 -2.61
CA ALA A 57 1.90 -6.98 -2.57
C ALA A 57 2.43 -6.53 -1.20
N ASN A 58 3.43 -5.66 -1.24
CA ASN A 58 3.85 -4.86 -0.12
C ASN A 58 3.07 -3.54 -0.12
N VAL A 59 2.00 -3.48 0.68
CA VAL A 59 1.14 -2.30 0.75
C VAL A 59 1.77 -1.25 1.65
N SER A 60 1.87 -0.01 1.16
CA SER A 60 2.48 1.06 1.94
C SER A 60 1.73 1.30 3.26
N GLY A 61 2.46 1.58 4.33
CA GLY A 61 1.86 2.03 5.61
C GLY A 61 1.17 3.40 5.52
N LYS A 62 1.27 4.09 4.37
CA LYS A 62 0.64 5.38 4.09
C LYS A 62 -0.65 5.18 3.29
N GLY A 63 -1.65 4.61 3.96
CA GLY A 63 -2.97 4.34 3.40
C GLY A 63 -3.69 3.32 4.28
N SER A 64 -5.00 3.23 4.16
CA SER A 64 -5.80 2.17 4.79
C SER A 64 -6.38 1.19 3.77
N GLU A 65 -6.18 1.44 2.48
CA GLU A 65 -6.90 0.76 1.41
C GLU A 65 -5.93 0.32 0.31
N PHE A 66 -6.11 -0.91 -0.15
CA PHE A 66 -5.50 -1.48 -1.34
C PHE A 66 -6.62 -1.89 -2.30
N TYR A 67 -6.54 -1.48 -3.56
CA TYR A 67 -7.60 -1.70 -4.53
C TYR A 67 -7.14 -2.62 -5.65
N ILE A 68 -7.93 -3.65 -5.92
CA ILE A 68 -7.74 -4.56 -7.05
C ILE A 68 -8.77 -4.21 -8.12
N PRO A 69 -8.36 -3.64 -9.27
CA PRO A 69 -9.29 -3.26 -10.32
C PRO A 69 -9.84 -4.51 -11.04
N GLN A 70 -11.14 -4.78 -10.86
CA GLN A 70 -11.88 -5.76 -11.66
C GLN A 70 -12.84 -5.00 -12.59
N GLN A 71 -12.63 -5.10 -13.90
CA GLN A 71 -13.40 -4.37 -14.93
C GLN A 71 -13.82 -5.31 -16.05
N ASN A 72 -14.81 -4.88 -16.86
CA ASN A 72 -15.30 -5.63 -18.03
C ASN A 72 -15.78 -7.05 -17.71
N LEU A 73 -16.42 -7.24 -16.54
CA LEU A 73 -16.84 -8.56 -16.06
C LEU A 73 -17.95 -9.19 -16.90
N GLY A 74 -18.82 -8.42 -17.55
CA GLY A 74 -19.91 -9.00 -18.37
C GLY A 74 -20.75 -9.98 -17.55
N ASP A 75 -20.78 -11.24 -17.97
CA ASP A 75 -21.48 -12.35 -17.30
C ASP A 75 -20.62 -13.09 -16.26
N MET A 76 -19.43 -12.58 -15.89
CA MET A 76 -18.57 -13.17 -14.87
C MET A 76 -19.10 -12.88 -13.46
N GLU A 77 -18.94 -13.87 -12.58
CA GLU A 77 -19.21 -13.74 -11.15
C GLU A 77 -17.88 -13.75 -10.37
N LEU A 78 -17.79 -12.91 -9.33
CA LEU A 78 -16.67 -12.89 -8.40
C LEU A 78 -17.09 -13.59 -7.11
N TYR A 79 -16.28 -14.54 -6.66
CA TYR A 79 -16.51 -15.29 -5.43
C TYR A 79 -15.17 -15.64 -4.76
N ASP A 80 -15.23 -16.13 -3.52
CA ASP A 80 -14.08 -16.57 -2.71
C ASP A 80 -12.94 -15.56 -2.57
N PHE A 81 -13.28 -14.26 -2.50
CA PHE A 81 -12.30 -13.23 -2.18
C PHE A 81 -11.78 -13.41 -0.75
N SER A 82 -10.46 -13.45 -0.61
CA SER A 82 -9.79 -13.59 0.68
C SER A 82 -8.51 -12.74 0.72
N VAL A 83 -8.13 -12.34 1.92
CA VAL A 83 -6.93 -11.54 2.18
C VAL A 83 -6.14 -12.22 3.30
N GLU A 84 -4.83 -12.34 3.12
CA GLU A 84 -3.90 -12.83 4.12
C GLU A 84 -2.75 -11.84 4.31
N GLU A 85 -2.35 -11.63 5.56
CA GLU A 85 -1.18 -10.82 5.92
C GLU A 85 -0.40 -11.57 7.01
N ASP A 86 0.92 -11.71 6.84
CA ASP A 86 1.80 -12.37 7.81
C ASP A 86 1.30 -13.77 8.26
N GLY A 87 0.74 -14.56 7.33
CA GLY A 87 0.21 -15.90 7.61
C GLY A 87 -1.13 -15.91 8.34
N ARG A 88 -1.83 -14.78 8.41
CA ARG A 88 -3.15 -14.64 9.05
C ARG A 88 -4.19 -14.17 8.05
N SER A 89 -5.19 -14.99 7.82
CA SER A 89 -6.33 -14.61 6.99
C SER A 89 -7.20 -13.58 7.70
N TYR A 90 -7.66 -12.59 6.94
CA TYR A 90 -8.62 -11.61 7.41
C TYR A 90 -10.03 -12.21 7.45
N VAL A 91 -10.88 -11.63 8.29
CA VAL A 91 -12.30 -12.03 8.39
C VAL A 91 -13.13 -11.19 7.43
N ASP A 92 -13.79 -11.84 6.47
CA ASP A 92 -14.83 -11.24 5.64
C ASP A 92 -16.09 -10.99 6.50
N GLU A 93 -16.46 -9.73 6.69
CA GLU A 93 -17.67 -9.32 7.38
C GLU A 93 -18.86 -9.09 6.44
N GLY A 94 -18.65 -9.04 5.12
CA GLY A 94 -19.67 -8.80 4.11
C GLY A 94 -20.64 -7.69 4.48
N TRP A 95 -21.94 -8.02 4.56
CA TRP A 95 -23.01 -7.07 4.91
C TRP A 95 -22.95 -6.51 6.33
N ARG A 96 -22.10 -7.07 7.22
CA ARG A 96 -21.91 -6.56 8.58
C ARG A 96 -20.87 -5.45 8.63
N TRP A 97 -20.08 -5.25 7.58
CA TRP A 97 -19.05 -4.22 7.53
C TRP A 97 -19.64 -2.84 7.82
N ARG A 98 -18.95 -2.08 8.69
CA ARG A 98 -19.33 -0.71 9.03
C ARG A 98 -18.17 0.24 8.82
N THR A 99 -18.35 1.18 7.90
CA THR A 99 -17.32 2.15 7.51
C THR A 99 -16.99 3.18 8.59
N ASP A 100 -17.84 3.34 9.60
CA ASP A 100 -17.68 4.32 10.68
C ASP A 100 -16.96 3.79 11.93
N ARG A 101 -16.64 2.48 12.01
CA ARG A 101 -15.90 1.92 13.14
C ARG A 101 -14.45 2.46 13.25
N PRO A 102 -13.89 2.56 14.47
CA PRO A 102 -12.49 2.91 14.67
C PRO A 102 -11.56 1.88 14.01
N ARG A 103 -10.33 2.32 13.71
CA ARG A 103 -9.35 1.51 12.95
C ARG A 103 -9.02 0.20 13.65
N GLU A 104 -8.89 0.24 14.97
CA GLU A 104 -8.49 -0.90 15.80
C GLU A 104 -9.53 -2.04 15.75
N GLU A 105 -10.82 -1.70 15.59
CA GLU A 105 -11.89 -2.69 15.44
C GLU A 105 -11.92 -3.33 14.05
N LYS A 106 -11.37 -2.63 13.04
CA LYS A 106 -11.30 -3.07 11.65
C LYS A 106 -10.03 -3.87 11.34
N THR A 107 -9.04 -3.87 12.21
CA THR A 107 -7.78 -4.60 12.00
C THR A 107 -8.04 -6.10 11.77
N GLY A 108 -7.52 -6.63 10.65
CA GLY A 108 -7.68 -8.04 10.26
C GLY A 108 -9.08 -8.40 9.75
N ARG A 109 -9.84 -7.42 9.25
CA ARG A 109 -11.22 -7.58 8.76
C ARG A 109 -11.44 -6.78 7.48
N PHE A 110 -12.30 -7.28 6.59
CA PHE A 110 -12.75 -6.56 5.40
C PHE A 110 -14.24 -6.78 5.13
#